data_AF-A0A699UZW2-F1
#
_entry.id   AF-A0A699UZW2-F1
#
_cell.length_a   1.000
_cell.length_b   1.000
_cell.length_c   1.000
_cell.angle_alpha   90.00
_cell.angle_beta   90.00
_cell.angle_gamma   90.00
#
_symmetry.space_group_name_H-M   'P 1'
#
loop_
_entity.id
_entity.type
_entity.pdbx_description
1 polymer ?
#
loop_
_entity_poly.entity_id
_entity_poly.type
_entity_poly.pdbx_seq_one_letter_code
_entity_poly.pdbx_strand_id
1 'polypeptide(L)'
;PQLTLTQEDVDQLVQDRIAATIRDERKRVRSEATRAEGPARDLLTAPIARKCSFASFMKCGPTQFHMTEGAVVTLGREVANARSWAEVKQMMTNEFCPTEEVQRLEGELRHLKLRDMNIAAYTERFNELVVLCPDVVPNENKKGRVVHQ
;
A
#
# COMPACT_ATOMS: atom_id res chain seq x y z
N PRO A 1 -38.04 -18.60 38.56
CA PRO A 1 -37.61 -17.47 37.72
C PRO A 1 -36.91 -17.99 36.46
N GLN A 2 -37.52 -17.84 35.29
CA GLN A 2 -36.85 -18.15 34.02
C GLN A 2 -35.90 -17.00 33.68
N LEU A 3 -34.63 -17.33 33.39
CA LEU A 3 -33.66 -16.38 32.85
C LEU A 3 -34.07 -16.06 31.41
N THR A 4 -34.75 -14.94 31.23
CA THR A 4 -35.02 -14.40 29.90
C THR A 4 -33.72 -13.78 29.41
N LEU A 5 -32.94 -14.53 28.61
CA LEU A 5 -31.81 -13.95 27.90
C LEU A 5 -32.34 -12.92 26.90
N THR A 6 -31.98 -11.67 27.11
CA THR A 6 -32.38 -10.57 26.24
C THR A 6 -31.43 -10.49 25.04
N GLN A 7 -31.86 -9.85 23.96
CA GLN A 7 -31.00 -9.62 22.80
C GLN A 7 -29.74 -8.81 23.17
N GLU A 8 -29.83 -7.92 24.16
CA GLU A 8 -28.71 -7.15 24.69
C GLU A 8 -27.67 -8.05 25.36
N ASP A 9 -28.08 -9.10 26.07
CA ASP A 9 -27.15 -10.07 26.68
C ASP A 9 -26.36 -10.85 25.62
N VAL A 10 -27.01 -11.15 24.50
CA VAL A 10 -26.37 -11.82 23.34
C VAL A 10 -25.38 -10.87 22.67
N ASP A 11 -25.79 -9.64 22.41
CA ASP A 11 -24.95 -8.64 21.77
C ASP A 11 -23.73 -8.31 22.64
N GLN A 12 -23.90 -8.19 23.96
CA GLN A 12 -22.82 -7.98 24.91
C GLN A 12 -21.84 -9.16 24.91
N LEU A 13 -22.33 -10.39 24.88
CA LEU A 13 -21.47 -11.59 24.80
C LEU A 13 -20.64 -11.63 23.51
N VAL A 14 -21.24 -11.21 22.38
CA VAL A 14 -20.54 -11.12 21.10
C VAL A 14 -19.43 -10.06 21.17
N GLN A 15 -19.74 -8.88 21.71
CA GLN A 15 -18.76 -7.80 21.89
C GLN A 15 -17.61 -8.22 22.80
N ASP A 16 -17.91 -8.89 23.91
CA ASP A 16 -16.91 -9.35 24.87
C ASP A 16 -15.97 -10.40 24.27
N ARG A 17 -16.49 -11.32 23.44
CA ARG A 17 -15.68 -12.33 22.73
C ARG A 17 -14.78 -11.69 21.67
N ILE A 18 -15.28 -10.71 20.92
CA ILE A 18 -14.49 -9.97 19.94
C ILE A 18 -13.38 -9.19 20.66
N ALA A 19 -13.71 -8.47 21.73
CA ALA A 19 -12.75 -7.70 22.52
C ALA A 19 -11.68 -8.59 23.15
N ALA A 20 -12.05 -9.77 23.66
CA ALA A 20 -11.12 -10.76 24.20
C ALA A 20 -10.14 -11.27 23.13
N THR A 21 -10.64 -11.62 21.94
CA THR A 21 -9.83 -12.11 20.82
C THR A 21 -8.81 -11.05 20.38
N ILE A 22 -9.22 -9.79 20.28
CA ILE A 22 -8.32 -8.68 19.94
C ILE A 22 -7.23 -8.49 21.00
N ARG A 23 -7.56 -8.61 22.29
CA ARG A 23 -6.58 -8.48 23.37
C ARG A 23 -5.55 -9.61 23.36
N ASP A 24 -5.97 -10.85 23.14
CA ASP A 24 -5.09 -12.01 23.07
C ASP A 24 -4.14 -11.91 21.87
N GLU A 25 -4.66 -11.49 20.71
CA GLU A 25 -3.82 -11.28 19.52
C GLU A 25 -2.78 -10.18 19.74
N ARG A 26 -3.18 -9.05 20.35
CA ARG A 26 -2.24 -7.97 20.71
C ARG A 26 -1.17 -8.43 21.70
N LYS A 27 -1.50 -9.32 22.64
CA LYS A 27 -0.55 -9.88 23.60
C LYS A 27 0.42 -10.85 22.90
N ARG A 28 -0.07 -11.68 21.97
CA ARG A 28 0.74 -12.59 21.16
C ARG A 28 1.75 -11.83 20.29
N VAL A 29 1.28 -10.84 19.54
CA VAL A 29 2.13 -9.98 18.69
C VAL A 29 3.21 -9.28 19.51
N ARG A 30 2.87 -8.79 20.71
CA ARG A 30 3.85 -8.16 21.61
C ARG A 30 4.91 -9.13 22.13
N SER A 31 4.52 -10.34 22.51
CA SER A 31 5.48 -11.37 22.96
C SER A 31 6.39 -11.87 21.83
N GLU A 32 5.89 -11.90 20.60
CA GLU A 32 6.69 -12.22 19.40
C GLU A 32 7.75 -11.13 19.14
N ALA A 33 7.35 -9.86 19.24
CA ALA A 33 8.25 -8.71 19.06
C ALA A 33 9.42 -8.72 20.06
N THR A 34 9.17 -9.13 21.31
CA THR A 34 10.22 -9.21 22.35
C THR A 34 11.22 -10.36 22.16
N ARG A 35 10.95 -11.34 21.28
CA ARG A 35 11.91 -12.41 20.96
C ARG A 35 12.85 -12.06 19.81
N ALA A 36 12.59 -10.98 19.07
CA ALA A 36 13.37 -10.58 17.90
C ALA A 36 14.47 -9.54 18.19
N GLU A 37 14.53 -8.97 19.41
CA GLU A 37 15.57 -8.00 19.77
C GLU A 37 16.82 -8.68 20.35
N GLY A 38 17.76 -9.02 19.45
CA GLY A 38 19.17 -9.15 19.79
C GLY A 38 19.83 -7.79 20.05
N PRO A 39 21.06 -7.75 20.62
CA PRO A 39 21.58 -6.55 21.27
C PRO A 39 21.93 -5.43 20.29
N ALA A 40 21.66 -4.21 20.75
CA ALA A 40 21.94 -2.92 20.14
C ALA A 40 23.26 -2.87 19.34
N ARG A 41 23.17 -2.48 18.07
CA ARG A 41 24.26 -1.88 17.32
C ARG A 41 23.86 -0.46 16.93
N ASP A 42 24.47 0.48 17.64
CA ASP A 42 24.93 1.79 17.19
C ASP A 42 24.02 2.54 16.19
N LEU A 43 23.23 3.45 16.74
CA LEU A 43 22.60 4.56 16.04
C LEU A 43 23.67 5.47 15.44
N LEU A 44 23.96 5.36 14.15
CA LEU A 44 24.44 6.48 13.31
C LEU A 44 24.65 6.06 11.85
N THR A 45 23.66 5.47 11.19
CA THR A 45 23.59 5.53 9.72
C THR A 45 22.14 5.32 9.27
N ALA A 46 21.61 6.35 8.60
CA ALA A 46 20.38 6.46 7.80
C ALA A 46 19.34 5.31 7.88
N PRO A 47 18.02 5.63 7.99
CA PRO A 47 17.01 4.59 7.90
C PRO A 47 17.14 3.92 6.52
N ILE A 48 17.51 2.64 6.52
CA ILE A 48 17.52 1.82 5.31
C ILE A 48 16.04 1.55 4.96
N ALA A 49 15.40 2.52 4.32
CA ALA A 49 14.13 2.33 3.64
C ALA A 49 14.40 1.65 2.30
N ARG A 50 14.79 0.37 2.31
CA ARG A 50 14.90 -0.43 1.07
C ARG A 50 14.24 -1.78 1.25
N LYS A 51 12.92 -1.83 0.98
CA LYS A 51 12.21 -3.09 0.67
C LYS A 51 10.88 -2.97 -0.08
N CYS A 52 10.43 -1.78 -0.46
CA CYS A 52 9.25 -1.64 -1.32
C CYS A 52 9.69 -1.22 -2.73
N SER A 53 9.53 -2.11 -3.70
CA SER A 53 9.60 -1.75 -5.12
C SER A 53 8.33 -0.99 -5.52
N PHE A 54 8.36 -0.21 -6.60
CA PHE A 54 7.17 0.43 -7.15
C PHE A 54 6.03 -0.59 -7.39
N ALA A 55 6.36 -1.78 -7.91
CA ALA A 55 5.39 -2.85 -8.09
C ALA A 55 4.80 -3.36 -6.76
N SER A 56 5.63 -3.48 -5.72
CA SER A 56 5.17 -3.83 -4.36
C SER A 56 4.30 -2.74 -3.75
N PHE A 57 4.66 -1.47 -3.96
CA PHE A 57 3.91 -0.31 -3.48
C PHE A 57 2.53 -0.21 -4.12
N MET A 58 2.45 -0.38 -5.44
CA MET A 58 1.18 -0.34 -6.17
C MET A 58 0.27 -1.52 -5.84
N LYS A 59 0.83 -2.73 -5.61
CA LYS A 59 0.08 -3.91 -5.16
C LYS A 59 -0.58 -3.70 -3.79
N CYS A 60 -0.05 -2.82 -2.95
CA CYS A 60 -0.65 -2.46 -1.66
C CYS A 60 -1.82 -1.47 -1.75
N GLY A 61 -2.17 -0.97 -2.94
CA GLY A 61 -3.26 -0.02 -3.11
C GLY A 61 -2.93 1.36 -2.52
N PRO A 62 -2.15 2.22 -3.21
CA PRO A 62 -1.66 3.48 -2.66
C PRO A 62 -2.77 4.45 -2.22
N THR A 63 -3.97 4.31 -2.77
CA THR A 63 -5.15 5.09 -2.34
C THR A 63 -5.60 4.77 -0.91
N GLN A 64 -5.20 3.63 -0.35
CA GLN A 64 -5.48 3.19 1.02
C GLN A 64 -4.32 3.52 1.98
N PHE A 65 -3.19 4.00 1.45
CA PHE A 65 -2.04 4.38 2.26
C PHE A 65 -2.32 5.69 2.99
N HIS A 66 -2.62 5.62 4.29
CA HIS A 66 -2.69 6.82 5.12
C HIS A 66 -1.25 7.35 5.30
N MET A 67 -0.82 8.21 4.38
CA MET A 67 0.57 8.68 4.28
C MET A 67 1.07 9.41 5.55
N THR A 68 0.20 9.72 6.51
CA THR A 68 0.55 10.44 7.75
C THR A 68 1.54 9.68 8.64
N GLU A 69 1.41 8.37 8.84
CA GLU A 69 2.37 7.63 9.69
C GLU A 69 3.63 7.23 8.90
N GLY A 70 3.46 6.76 7.66
CA GLY A 70 4.57 6.34 6.81
C GLY A 70 5.51 7.47 6.38
N ALA A 71 4.97 8.67 6.08
CA ALA A 71 5.80 9.82 5.72
C ALA A 71 6.56 10.39 6.91
N VAL A 72 5.99 10.36 8.12
CA VAL A 72 6.68 10.79 9.35
C VAL A 72 7.83 9.86 9.70
N VAL A 73 7.67 8.55 9.46
CA VAL A 73 8.75 7.55 9.65
C VAL A 73 9.84 7.69 8.59
N THR A 74 9.46 7.91 7.32
CA THR A 74 10.41 7.95 6.19
C THR A 74 11.15 9.29 6.08
N LEU A 75 10.42 10.40 6.18
CA LEU A 75 10.97 11.75 6.02
C LEU A 75 11.48 12.35 7.35
N GLY A 76 11.02 11.81 8.48
CA GLY A 76 11.22 12.38 9.80
C GLY A 76 10.15 13.40 10.17
N ARG A 77 9.72 13.39 11.44
CA ARG A 77 8.64 14.25 11.97
C ARG A 77 8.87 15.74 11.75
N GLU A 78 10.09 16.21 11.99
CA GLU A 78 10.44 17.63 11.87
C GLU A 78 10.38 18.11 10.42
N VAL A 79 10.92 17.32 9.48
CA VAL A 79 10.91 17.64 8.05
C VAL A 79 9.50 17.59 7.47
N ALA A 80 8.70 16.59 7.85
CA ALA A 80 7.32 16.48 7.42
C ALA A 80 6.43 17.62 7.95
N ASN A 81 6.63 18.04 9.20
CA ASN A 81 5.87 19.15 9.80
C ASN A 81 6.30 20.53 9.30
N ALA A 82 7.54 20.68 8.82
CA ALA A 82 8.05 21.93 8.24
C ALA A 82 7.62 22.16 6.79
N ARG A 83 7.04 21.14 6.13
CA ARG A 83 6.65 21.16 4.73
C ARG A 83 5.12 21.16 4.59
N SER A 84 4.63 21.67 3.47
CA SER A 84 3.23 21.48 3.13
C SER A 84 2.93 20.01 2.83
N TRP A 85 1.68 19.61 3.04
CA TRP A 85 1.23 18.26 2.68
C TRP A 85 1.43 17.93 1.19
N ALA A 86 1.40 18.94 0.32
CA ALA A 86 1.67 18.76 -1.11
C ALA A 86 3.13 18.40 -1.39
N GLU A 87 4.09 19.07 -0.73
CA GLU A 87 5.51 18.77 -0.85
C GLU A 87 5.83 17.38 -0.29
N VAL A 88 5.27 17.02 0.88
CA VAL A 88 5.47 15.68 1.47
C VAL A 88 4.96 14.58 0.55
N LYS A 89 3.78 14.77 -0.06
CA LYS A 89 3.25 13.85 -1.08
C LYS A 89 4.17 13.72 -2.29
N GLN A 90 4.72 14.84 -2.78
CA GLN A 90 5.63 14.84 -3.92
C GLN A 90 6.95 14.11 -3.59
N MET A 91 7.50 14.32 -2.40
CA MET A 91 8.74 13.65 -1.97
C MET A 91 8.54 12.13 -1.87
N MET A 92 7.47 11.69 -1.22
CA MET A 92 7.12 10.26 -1.16
C MET A 92 6.87 9.68 -2.55
N THR A 93 6.21 10.42 -3.44
CA THR A 93 5.98 9.97 -4.82
C THR A 93 7.30 9.84 -5.58
N ASN A 94 8.21 10.82 -5.50
CA ASN A 94 9.50 10.75 -6.19
C ASN A 94 10.39 9.61 -5.67
N GLU A 95 10.32 9.32 -4.37
CA GLU A 95 11.11 8.26 -3.75
C GLU A 95 10.60 6.86 -4.09
N PHE A 96 9.27 6.65 -4.07
CA PHE A 96 8.64 5.32 -4.21
C PHE A 96 8.00 5.06 -5.58
N CYS A 97 7.70 6.11 -6.34
CA CYS A 97 7.10 6.09 -7.67
C CYS A 97 7.93 7.00 -8.62
N PRO A 98 9.22 6.69 -8.83
CA PRO A 98 10.06 7.49 -9.72
C PRO A 98 9.47 7.49 -11.13
N THR A 99 9.48 8.67 -11.77
CA THR A 99 8.84 8.89 -13.07
C THR A 99 9.44 7.98 -14.15
N GLU A 100 10.74 7.70 -14.06
CA GLU A 100 11.46 6.83 -14.98
C GLU A 100 10.97 5.37 -14.91
N GLU A 101 10.65 4.88 -13.71
CA GLU A 101 10.15 3.52 -13.50
C GLU A 101 8.73 3.39 -14.03
N VAL A 102 7.88 4.41 -13.79
CA VAL A 102 6.54 4.48 -14.37
C VAL A 102 6.65 4.47 -15.90
N GLN A 103 7.43 5.37 -16.50
CA GLN A 103 7.65 5.42 -17.95
C GLN A 103 8.17 4.11 -18.54
N ARG A 104 9.07 3.41 -17.81
CA ARG A 104 9.58 2.10 -18.23
C ARG A 104 8.46 1.07 -18.30
N LEU A 105 7.60 1.01 -17.29
CA LEU A 105 6.48 0.07 -17.23
C LEU A 105 5.39 0.42 -18.25
N GLU A 106 5.10 1.70 -18.46
CA GLU A 106 4.22 2.15 -19.53
C GLU A 106 4.75 1.74 -20.92
N GLY A 107 6.06 1.94 -21.13
CA GLY A 107 6.74 1.51 -22.35
C GLY A 107 6.66 0.00 -22.53
N GLU A 108 6.86 -0.78 -21.46
CA GLU A 108 6.72 -2.22 -21.52
C GLU A 108 5.31 -2.65 -21.90
N LEU A 109 4.28 -2.04 -21.31
CA LEU A 109 2.88 -2.31 -21.65
C LEU A 109 2.57 -2.02 -23.11
N ARG A 110 3.04 -0.89 -23.64
CA ARG A 110 2.82 -0.49 -25.05
C ARG A 110 3.52 -1.42 -26.05
N HIS A 111 4.61 -2.06 -25.65
CA HIS A 111 5.41 -2.94 -26.51
C HIS A 111 5.27 -4.43 -26.16
N LEU A 112 4.37 -4.79 -25.24
CA LEU A 112 4.15 -6.17 -24.84
C LEU A 112 3.62 -6.97 -26.04
N LYS A 113 4.25 -8.11 -26.33
CA LYS A 113 3.88 -8.98 -27.46
C LYS A 113 3.77 -10.42 -26.98
N LEU A 114 2.78 -11.15 -27.50
CA LEU A 114 2.68 -12.59 -27.31
C LEU A 114 3.91 -13.26 -27.97
N ARG A 115 4.65 -14.04 -27.20
CA ARG A 115 5.77 -14.86 -27.68
C ARG A 115 5.47 -16.34 -27.48
N ASP A 116 5.94 -17.16 -28.41
CA ASP A 116 5.95 -18.63 -28.34
C ASP A 116 4.60 -19.27 -27.95
N MET A 117 3.50 -18.63 -28.34
CA MET A 117 2.12 -19.00 -27.98
C MET A 117 1.86 -19.15 -26.46
N ASN A 118 2.70 -18.55 -25.61
CA ASN A 118 2.52 -18.58 -24.16
C ASN A 118 1.48 -17.54 -23.71
N ILE A 119 0.21 -17.87 -23.95
CA ILE A 119 -0.94 -17.02 -23.64
C ILE A 119 -1.02 -16.74 -22.13
N ALA A 120 -0.68 -17.72 -21.30
CA ALA A 120 -0.72 -17.60 -19.84
C ALA A 120 0.26 -16.51 -19.35
N ALA A 121 1.53 -16.58 -19.76
CA ALA A 121 2.55 -15.61 -19.35
C ALA A 121 2.25 -14.20 -19.90
N TYR A 122 1.76 -14.10 -21.14
CA TYR A 122 1.34 -12.82 -21.71
C TYR A 122 0.19 -12.19 -20.90
N THR A 123 -0.84 -12.99 -20.58
CA THR A 123 -2.02 -12.52 -19.85
C THR A 123 -1.67 -12.11 -18.43
N GLU A 124 -0.84 -12.90 -17.74
CA GLU A 124 -0.33 -12.58 -16.41
C GLU A 124 0.43 -11.24 -16.43
N ARG A 125 1.40 -11.10 -17.34
CA ARG A 125 2.20 -9.87 -17.45
C ARG A 125 1.35 -8.66 -17.83
N PHE A 126 0.41 -8.82 -18.75
CA PHE A 126 -0.52 -7.76 -19.14
C PHE A 126 -1.35 -7.28 -17.95
N ASN A 127 -1.95 -8.21 -17.19
CA ASN A 127 -2.76 -7.88 -16.02
C ASN A 127 -1.94 -7.16 -14.94
N GLU A 128 -0.69 -7.59 -14.70
CA GLU A 128 0.21 -6.89 -13.78
C GLU A 128 0.47 -5.45 -14.24
N LEU A 129 0.84 -5.25 -15.51
CA LEU A 129 1.18 -3.93 -16.04
C LEU A 129 -0.02 -2.97 -16.06
N VAL A 130 -1.24 -3.45 -16.34
CA VAL A 130 -2.46 -2.63 -16.30
C VAL A 130 -2.77 -2.13 -14.89
N VAL A 131 -2.50 -2.92 -13.85
CA VAL A 131 -2.64 -2.48 -12.46
C VAL A 131 -1.60 -1.42 -12.09
N LEU A 132 -0.38 -1.54 -12.63
CA LEU A 132 0.71 -0.60 -12.36
C LEU A 132 0.57 0.73 -13.12
N CYS A 133 -0.04 0.71 -14.31
CA CYS A 133 -0.14 1.86 -15.22
C CYS A 133 -1.58 2.05 -15.76
N PRO A 134 -2.58 2.30 -14.90
CA PRO A 134 -3.98 2.33 -15.31
C PRO A 134 -4.30 3.45 -16.31
N ASP A 135 -3.51 4.53 -16.32
CA ASP A 135 -3.72 5.68 -17.21
C ASP A 135 -3.34 5.41 -18.68
N VAL A 136 -2.52 4.40 -18.94
CA VAL A 136 -2.04 4.03 -20.29
C VAL A 136 -3.08 3.20 -21.04
N VAL A 137 -3.95 2.50 -20.32
CA VAL A 137 -5.05 1.77 -20.94
C VAL A 137 -6.12 2.79 -21.34
N PRO A 138 -6.39 2.99 -22.64
CA PRO A 138 -7.45 3.89 -23.05
C PRO A 138 -8.78 3.32 -22.53
N ASN A 139 -9.34 3.94 -21.48
CA ASN A 139 -10.74 3.72 -21.16
C ASN A 139 -11.59 4.33 -22.28
N GLU A 140 -12.67 3.67 -22.66
CA GLU A 140 -13.59 4.14 -23.70
C GLU A 140 -14.32 5.45 -23.31
N ASN A 141 -14.04 5.98 -22.10
CA ASN A 141 -14.74 7.08 -21.47
C ASN A 141 -14.05 8.43 -21.73
N LYS A 142 -12.85 8.44 -22.33
CA LYS A 142 -12.25 9.66 -22.90
C LYS A 142 -12.79 9.86 -24.32
N LYS A 143 -14.11 9.96 -24.46
CA LYS A 143 -14.74 10.52 -25.67
C LYS A 143 -14.29 11.97 -25.74
N GLY A 144 -13.32 12.22 -26.62
CA GLY A 144 -12.72 13.53 -26.81
C GLY A 144 -13.81 14.58 -26.98
N ARG A 145 -13.71 15.66 -26.22
CA ARG A 145 -14.26 16.93 -26.70
C ARG A 145 -13.41 17.29 -27.91
N VAL A 146 -13.89 16.94 -29.09
CA VAL A 146 -13.48 17.57 -30.33
C VAL A 146 -13.86 19.04 -30.16
N VAL A 147 -12.87 19.87 -29.85
CA VAL A 147 -13.01 21.32 -30.00
C VAL A 147 -12.79 21.55 -31.48
N HIS A 148 -13.89 21.69 -32.23
CA HIS A 148 -13.82 22.26 -33.57
C HIS A 148 -13.34 23.71 -33.44
N GLN A 149 -12.22 24.00 -34.11
CA GLN A 149 -11.82 25.35 -34.48
C GLN A 149 -12.11 25.53 -35.97
#